data_AF-K2J2J4-F1
#
_entry.id   AF-K2J2J4-F1
#
_cell.length_a   1.000
_cell.length_b   1.000
_cell.length_c   1.000
_cell.angle_alpha   90.00
_cell.angle_beta   90.00
_cell.angle_gamma   90.00
#
_symmetry.space_group_name_H-M   'P 1'
#
loop_
_entity.id
_entity.type
_entity.pdbx_description
1 polymer ?
#
loop_
_entity_poly.entity_id
_entity_poly.type
_entity_poly.pdbx_seq_one_letter_code
_entity_poly.pdbx_strand_id
1 'polypeptide(L)'
;MKKFFAYLSLFIPQSLLSTKYIVERVSLMADDPATCDHEWDVVAGILDTVELQVQCRKCATYSEVPSPTKEEWDACYGAMENPYPWEDKSRIRYYHVDDTPH
;
A
#
# COMPACT_ATOMS: atom_id res chain seq x y z
N MET A 1 14.08 6.96 -17.01
CA MET A 1 15.43 6.34 -16.82
C MET A 1 15.56 5.61 -15.50
N LYS A 2 15.34 6.22 -14.33
CA LYS A 2 15.52 5.54 -13.03
C LYS A 2 14.62 4.29 -12.83
N LYS A 3 13.32 4.37 -13.20
CA LYS A 3 12.40 3.22 -13.24
C LYS A 3 12.93 2.06 -14.12
N PHE A 4 13.47 2.38 -15.29
CA PHE A 4 14.04 1.38 -16.21
C PHE A 4 15.23 0.62 -15.59
N PHE A 5 16.15 1.33 -14.91
CA PHE A 5 17.25 0.67 -14.18
C PHE A 5 16.75 -0.13 -12.97
N ALA A 6 15.71 0.33 -12.27
CA ALA A 6 15.08 -0.43 -11.18
C ALA A 6 14.46 -1.75 -11.69
N TYR A 7 13.82 -1.75 -12.86
CA TYR A 7 13.35 -2.98 -13.51
C TYR A 7 14.50 -3.90 -13.94
N LEU A 8 15.55 -3.37 -14.57
CA LEU A 8 16.72 -4.17 -14.97
C LEU A 8 17.40 -4.84 -13.78
N SER A 9 17.40 -4.20 -12.61
CA SER A 9 17.98 -4.79 -11.41
C SER A 9 17.16 -5.98 -10.83
N LEU A 10 15.94 -6.27 -11.31
CA LEU A 10 15.21 -7.52 -10.96
C LEU A 10 15.94 -8.77 -11.43
N PHE A 11 16.82 -8.65 -12.43
CA PHE A 11 17.63 -9.74 -12.95
C PHE A 11 18.94 -9.94 -12.17
N ILE A 12 19.24 -9.09 -11.18
CA ILE A 12 20.40 -9.24 -10.29
C ILE A 12 19.98 -10.09 -9.07
N PRO A 13 20.72 -11.14 -8.70
CA PRO A 13 20.46 -11.91 -7.49
C PRO A 13 20.34 -11.02 -6.26
N GLN A 14 19.23 -11.13 -5.52
CA GLN A 14 18.96 -10.27 -4.35
C GLN A 14 20.04 -10.38 -3.26
N SER A 15 20.72 -11.52 -3.16
CA SER A 15 21.85 -11.74 -2.24
C SER A 15 23.05 -10.81 -2.49
N LEU A 16 23.11 -10.15 -3.66
CA LEU A 16 24.15 -9.20 -4.02
C LEU A 16 23.74 -7.74 -3.79
N LEU A 17 22.50 -7.51 -3.35
CA LEU A 17 21.94 -6.17 -3.15
C LEU A 17 21.79 -5.88 -1.65
N SER A 18 22.14 -4.67 -1.25
CA SER A 18 21.88 -4.24 0.14
C SER A 18 20.39 -4.05 0.37
N THR A 19 19.92 -4.26 1.60
CA THR A 19 18.53 -3.99 2.00
C THR A 19 18.10 -2.56 1.65
N LYS A 20 18.97 -1.57 1.86
CA LYS A 20 18.73 -0.18 1.49
C LYS A 20 18.42 -0.03 -0.01
N TYR A 21 19.20 -0.68 -0.86
CA TYR A 21 19.01 -0.62 -2.32
C TYR A 21 17.75 -1.36 -2.78
N ILE A 22 17.38 -2.45 -2.10
CA ILE A 22 16.13 -3.17 -2.35
C ILE A 22 14.92 -2.28 -2.01
N VAL A 23 14.95 -1.59 -0.86
CA VAL A 23 13.89 -0.64 -0.46
C VAL A 23 13.81 0.53 -1.44
N GLU A 24 14.94 1.15 -1.79
CA GLU A 24 15.00 2.28 -2.73
C GLU A 24 14.45 1.89 -4.11
N ARG A 25 14.69 0.65 -4.58
CA ARG A 25 14.09 0.13 -5.81
C ARG A 25 12.58 0.00 -5.74
N VAL A 26 12.05 -0.55 -4.66
CA VAL A 26 10.60 -0.71 -4.49
C VAL A 26 9.93 0.66 -4.54
N SER A 27 10.50 1.65 -3.84
CA SER A 27 10.06 3.05 -3.92
C SER A 27 10.18 3.65 -5.31
N LEU A 28 11.23 3.32 -6.07
CA LEU A 28 11.39 3.80 -7.45
C LEU A 28 10.40 3.17 -8.43
N MET A 29 9.94 1.94 -8.17
CA MET A 29 8.97 1.23 -9.02
C MET A 29 7.54 1.68 -8.73
N ALA A 30 7.24 2.06 -7.48
CA ALA A 30 5.97 2.64 -7.08
C ALA A 30 5.62 3.90 -7.92
N ASP A 31 4.33 4.08 -8.17
CA ASP A 31 3.83 5.33 -8.73
C ASP A 31 3.85 6.45 -7.69
N ASP A 32 3.83 7.70 -8.16
CA ASP A 32 3.75 8.87 -7.28
C ASP A 32 2.36 8.91 -6.63
N PRO A 33 2.23 8.85 -5.28
CA PRO A 33 0.95 8.91 -4.60
C PRO A 33 0.10 10.10 -5.02
N ALA A 34 0.72 11.28 -5.25
CA ALA A 34 0.00 12.51 -5.60
C ALA A 34 -0.78 12.44 -6.91
N THR A 35 -0.38 11.55 -7.82
CA THR A 35 -0.96 11.43 -9.17
C THR A 35 -1.51 10.04 -9.44
N CYS A 36 -1.54 9.17 -8.43
CA CYS A 36 -1.97 7.79 -8.57
C CYS A 36 -3.50 7.69 -8.60
N ASP A 37 -4.05 6.96 -9.57
CA ASP A 37 -5.43 6.46 -9.47
C ASP A 37 -5.42 5.23 -8.56
N HIS A 38 -5.61 5.48 -7.26
CA HIS A 38 -5.42 4.48 -6.23
C HIS A 38 -6.36 3.28 -6.39
N GLU A 39 -5.75 2.09 -6.32
CA GLU A 39 -6.42 0.81 -6.17
C GLU A 39 -6.01 0.22 -4.83
N TRP A 40 -6.98 -0.08 -3.98
CA TRP A 40 -6.77 -0.35 -2.57
C TRP A 40 -7.00 -1.81 -2.24
N ASP A 41 -6.11 -2.38 -1.44
CA ASP A 41 -6.31 -3.67 -0.80
C ASP A 41 -6.32 -3.50 0.72
N VAL A 42 -7.22 -4.18 1.42
CA VAL A 42 -7.15 -4.30 2.88
C VAL A 42 -5.96 -5.19 3.21
N VAL A 43 -5.07 -4.68 4.07
CA VAL A 43 -3.83 -5.37 4.45
C VAL A 43 -3.77 -5.68 5.94
N ALA A 44 -4.54 -4.98 6.78
CA ALA A 44 -4.59 -5.25 8.21
C ALA A 44 -5.83 -4.63 8.86
N GLY A 45 -6.13 -5.04 10.09
CA GLY A 45 -7.02 -4.31 11.00
C GLY A 45 -6.21 -3.51 12.03
N ILE A 46 -6.62 -2.28 12.30
CA ILE A 46 -6.03 -1.38 13.29
C ILE A 46 -6.81 -1.55 14.59
N LEU A 47 -6.23 -2.27 15.54
CA LEU A 47 -6.93 -2.70 16.76
C LEU A 47 -7.30 -1.55 17.71
N ASP A 48 -6.47 -0.50 17.79
CA ASP A 48 -6.65 0.61 18.74
C ASP A 48 -7.87 1.49 18.38
N THR A 49 -8.09 1.71 17.08
CA THR A 49 -9.17 2.56 16.56
C THR A 49 -10.32 1.77 15.92
N VAL A 50 -10.16 0.45 15.75
CA VAL A 50 -11.11 -0.44 15.07
C VAL A 50 -11.37 0.04 13.64
N GLU A 51 -10.30 0.14 12.84
CA GLU A 51 -10.32 0.60 11.44
C GLU A 51 -9.61 -0.42 10.53
N LEU A 52 -9.94 -0.48 9.25
CA LEU A 52 -9.21 -1.33 8.31
C LEU A 52 -8.07 -0.54 7.67
N GLN A 53 -6.84 -1.03 7.74
CA GLN A 53 -5.73 -0.46 6.99
C GLN A 53 -5.80 -0.93 5.54
N VAL A 54 -5.80 0.02 4.61
CA VAL A 54 -5.71 -0.23 3.18
C VAL A 54 -4.36 0.23 2.64
N GLN A 55 -3.83 -0.51 1.66
CA GLN A 55 -2.62 -0.16 0.93
C GLN A 55 -2.90 -0.05 -0.56
N CYS A 56 -2.36 0.97 -1.21
CA CYS A 56 -2.49 1.10 -2.65
C CYS A 56 -1.55 0.14 -3.38
N ARG A 57 -2.07 -0.67 -4.29
CA ARG A 57 -1.29 -1.63 -5.11
C ARG A 57 -0.25 -0.99 -6.03
N LYS A 58 -0.42 0.29 -6.40
CA LYS A 58 0.43 0.99 -7.39
C LYS A 58 1.52 1.84 -6.75
N CYS A 59 1.16 2.64 -5.75
CA CYS A 59 2.08 3.60 -5.11
C CYS A 59 2.48 3.19 -3.68
N ALA A 60 1.96 2.08 -3.16
CA ALA A 60 2.22 1.56 -1.81
C ALA A 60 1.87 2.50 -0.65
N THR A 61 1.17 3.61 -0.91
CA THR A 61 0.63 4.49 0.14
C THR A 61 -0.39 3.75 1.00
N TYR A 62 -0.58 4.22 2.22
CA TYR A 62 -1.55 3.68 3.18
C TYR A 62 -2.63 4.70 3.47
N SER A 63 -3.82 4.18 3.75
CA SER A 63 -4.96 4.92 4.27
C SER A 63 -5.81 3.94 5.10
N GLU A 64 -6.94 4.38 5.64
CA GLU A 64 -7.84 3.50 6.40
C GLU A 64 -9.30 3.69 6.04
N VAL A 65 -10.06 2.63 6.29
CA VAL A 65 -11.52 2.61 6.25
C VAL A 65 -12.00 2.66 7.69
N PRO A 66 -12.64 3.77 8.12
CA PRO A 66 -13.19 3.87 9.45
C PRO A 66 -14.53 3.16 9.56
N SER A 67 -14.86 2.76 10.78
CA SER A 67 -16.16 2.14 11.12
C SER A 67 -16.50 0.95 10.21
N PRO A 68 -15.65 -0.10 10.16
CA PRO A 68 -16.01 -1.32 9.44
C PRO A 68 -17.24 -1.97 10.07
N THR A 69 -18.03 -2.67 9.26
CA THR A 69 -19.05 -3.57 9.80
C THR A 69 -18.38 -4.73 10.54
N LYS A 70 -19.16 -5.48 11.30
CA LYS A 70 -18.65 -6.67 11.98
C LYS A 70 -18.09 -7.69 10.98
N GLU A 71 -18.76 -7.87 9.85
CA GLU A 71 -18.36 -8.80 8.80
C GLU A 71 -17.05 -8.36 8.14
N GLU A 72 -16.91 -7.05 7.86
CA GLU A 72 -15.69 -6.47 7.30
C GLU A 72 -14.50 -6.58 8.26
N TRP A 73 -14.74 -6.36 9.56
CA TRP A 73 -13.74 -6.51 10.61
C TRP A 73 -13.31 -7.96 10.79
N ASP A 74 -14.26 -8.89 10.84
CA ASP A 74 -13.94 -10.31 10.98
C ASP A 74 -13.16 -10.84 9.74
N ALA A 75 -13.43 -10.29 8.54
CA ALA A 75 -12.72 -10.65 7.32
C ALA A 75 -11.25 -10.20 7.30
N CYS A 76 -10.86 -9.18 8.08
CA CYS A 76 -9.50 -8.65 8.05
C CYS A 76 -8.48 -9.53 8.80
N TYR A 77 -8.93 -10.56 9.54
CA TYR A 77 -8.10 -11.42 10.41
C TYR A 77 -6.94 -12.15 9.69
N GLY A 78 -6.96 -12.25 8.36
CA GLY A 78 -5.86 -12.82 7.55
C GLY A 78 -5.37 -11.89 6.43
N ALA A 79 -5.71 -10.60 6.51
CA ALA A 79 -5.41 -9.64 5.43
C ALA A 79 -3.91 -9.39 5.26
N MET A 80 -3.08 -9.62 6.29
CA MET A 80 -1.63 -9.45 6.20
C MET A 80 -0.99 -10.49 5.28
N GLU A 81 -1.49 -11.72 5.31
CA GLU A 81 -1.01 -12.82 4.46
C GLU A 81 -1.74 -12.90 3.11
N ASN A 82 -3.03 -12.57 3.09
CA ASN A 82 -3.85 -12.53 1.89
C ASN A 82 -4.63 -11.21 1.80
N PRO A 83 -3.99 -10.12 1.31
CA PRO A 83 -4.68 -8.88 1.03
C PRO A 83 -5.83 -9.09 0.05
N TYR A 84 -6.92 -8.31 0.23
CA TYR A 84 -8.09 -8.38 -0.64
C TYR A 84 -8.54 -6.98 -1.07
N PRO A 85 -9.12 -6.83 -2.27
CA PRO A 85 -9.45 -5.51 -2.81
C PRO A 85 -10.55 -4.82 -2.00
N TRP A 86 -10.43 -3.51 -1.85
CA TRP A 86 -11.44 -2.62 -1.31
C TRP A 86 -11.99 -1.71 -2.40
N GLU A 87 -13.26 -1.90 -2.75
CA GLU A 87 -13.89 -1.22 -3.88
C GLU A 87 -14.58 0.11 -3.51
N ASP A 88 -15.05 0.24 -2.26
CA ASP A 88 -15.77 1.43 -1.81
C ASP A 88 -14.81 2.56 -1.41
N LYS A 89 -14.26 3.23 -2.42
CA LYS A 89 -13.34 4.37 -2.24
C LYS A 89 -13.95 5.54 -1.46
N SER A 90 -15.29 5.61 -1.32
CA SER A 90 -15.96 6.70 -0.60
C SER A 90 -15.79 6.64 0.91
N ARG A 91 -15.47 5.44 1.44
CA ARG A 91 -15.23 5.21 2.86
C ARG A 91 -13.75 5.34 3.25
N ILE A 92 -12.86 5.61 2.31
CA ILE A 92 -11.42 5.74 2.59
C ILE A 92 -11.15 7.13 3.18
N ARG A 93 -10.44 7.18 4.31
CA ARG A 93 -9.97 8.42 4.93
C ARG A 93 -8.61 8.80 4.38
N TYR A 94 -8.60 9.62 3.34
CA TYR A 94 -7.35 10.13 2.77
C TYR A 94 -6.65 11.13 3.71
N TYR A 95 -5.33 11.00 3.83
CA TYR A 95 -4.51 11.96 4.57
C TYR A 95 -3.76 12.86 3.62
N HIS A 96 -3.35 14.02 4.12
CA HIS A 96 -2.45 14.89 3.38
C HIS A 96 -1.11 14.93 4.13
N VAL A 97 -0.04 14.54 3.45
CA VAL A 97 1.33 14.72 3.92
C VAL A 97 2.00 15.68 2.96
N ASP A 98 2.46 16.83 3.44
CA ASP A 98 3.08 17.87 2.61
C ASP A 98 2.27 18.22 1.33
N ASP A 99 0.97 18.50 1.52
CA ASP A 99 -0.01 18.80 0.45
C ASP A 99 -0.26 17.67 -0.58
N THR A 100 0.25 16.48 -0.34
CA THR A 100 0.02 15.29 -1.17
C THR A 100 -1.08 14.42 -0.56
N PRO A 101 -2.17 14.12 -1.29
CA PRO A 101 -3.17 13.16 -0.83
C PRO A 101 -2.58 11.75 -0.84
N HIS A 102 -2.74 11.06 0.29
CA HIS A 102 -2.31 9.71 0.59
C HIS A 102 -3.50 8.82 0.92
#